data_AF-A0A8T4P3W2-F1
#
_entry.id   AF-A0A8T4P3W2-F1
#
_cell.length_a   1.000
_cell.length_b   1.000
_cell.length_c   1.000
_cell.angle_alpha   90.00
_cell.angle_beta   90.00
_cell.angle_gamma   90.00
#
_symmetry.space_group_name_H-M   'P 1'
#
loop_
_entity.id
_entity.type
_entity.pdbx_description
1 polymer ?
#
loop_
_entity_poly.entity_id
_entity_poly.type
_entity_poly.pdbx_seq_one_letter_code
_entity_poly.pdbx_strand_id
1 'polypeptide(L)'
;MSYHNKETKEAFKELKTSESGLTGEEAEKRLKEYGLNEIKEEKGISPLKILVSQFKNVVVWILIIATIISAFLKEYVDAIVILVIVVLIAILGFTQEYRAERA
;
A
#
# COMPACT_ATOMS: atom_id res chain seq x y z
N MET A 1 10.56 13.73 17.76
CA MET A 1 10.76 14.34 19.10
C MET A 1 10.36 13.31 20.15
N SER A 2 11.25 12.99 21.10
CA SER A 2 10.88 12.15 22.25
C SER A 2 10.24 13.04 23.31
N TYR A 3 8.91 13.05 23.38
CA TYR A 3 8.20 13.71 24.48
C TYR A 3 8.09 12.79 25.71
N HIS A 4 8.27 11.48 25.53
CA HIS A 4 8.12 10.46 26.56
C HIS A 4 9.21 10.47 27.64
N ASN A 5 10.30 11.22 27.45
CA ASN A 5 11.39 11.35 28.40
C ASN A 5 11.52 12.76 29.00
N LYS A 6 10.58 13.67 28.69
CA LYS A 6 10.58 15.05 29.20
C LYS A 6 9.74 15.16 30.46
N GLU A 7 10.11 16.09 31.34
CA GLU A 7 9.22 16.46 32.44
C GLU A 7 7.96 17.14 31.92
N THR A 8 6.83 16.98 32.63
CA THR A 8 5.53 17.54 32.23
C THR A 8 5.57 19.05 32.04
N LYS A 9 6.30 19.77 32.91
CA LYS A 9 6.49 21.23 32.81
C LYS A 9 7.21 21.65 31.54
N GLU A 10 8.20 20.87 31.10
CA GLU A 10 8.94 21.14 29.87
C GLU A 10 8.05 20.88 28.65
N ALA A 11 7.30 19.78 28.66
CA ALA A 11 6.34 19.47 27.62
C ALA A 11 5.24 20.55 27.51
N PHE A 12 4.72 21.06 28.63
CA PHE A 12 3.77 22.18 28.65
C PHE A 12 4.33 23.47 28.08
N LYS A 13 5.59 23.80 28.40
CA LYS A 13 6.25 24.98 27.85
C LYS A 13 6.45 24.87 26.34
N GLU A 14 6.87 23.69 25.87
CA GLU A 14 7.15 23.45 24.45
C GLU A 14 5.88 23.36 23.61
N LEU A 15 4.86 22.65 24.10
CA LEU A 15 3.55 22.51 23.45
C LEU A 15 2.62 23.71 23.71
N LYS A 16 3.10 24.71 24.46
CA LYS A 16 2.36 25.94 24.85
C LYS A 16 0.97 25.59 25.37
N THR A 17 0.92 24.72 26.36
CA THR A 17 -0.32 24.25 27.00
C THR A 17 -0.13 24.18 28.51
N SER A 18 -1.19 23.88 29.25
CA SER A 18 -1.22 23.80 30.71
C SER A 18 -1.95 22.55 31.16
N GLU A 19 -2.01 22.32 32.48
CA GLU A 19 -2.82 21.25 33.06
C GLU A 19 -4.31 21.36 32.72
N SER A 20 -4.80 22.58 32.50
CA SER A 20 -6.17 22.86 32.06
C SER A 20 -6.38 22.69 30.54
N GLY A 21 -5.33 22.36 29.78
CA GLY A 21 -5.40 22.14 28.34
C GLY A 21 -5.26 23.41 27.50
N LEU A 22 -5.81 23.38 26.28
CA LEU A 22 -5.82 24.52 25.36
C LEU A 22 -7.11 25.33 25.48
N THR A 23 -7.04 26.62 25.17
CA THR A 23 -8.24 27.44 24.98
C THR A 23 -8.94 27.05 23.67
N GLY A 24 -10.25 27.31 23.56
CA GLY A 24 -10.99 27.02 22.33
C GLY A 24 -10.41 27.73 21.10
N GLU A 25 -9.98 28.98 21.26
CA GLU A 25 -9.34 29.77 20.19
C GLU A 25 -8.02 29.17 19.73
N GLU A 26 -7.16 28.74 20.66
CA GLU A 26 -5.87 28.13 20.35
C GLU A 26 -6.06 26.74 19.71
N ALA A 27 -7.05 25.97 20.18
CA ALA A 27 -7.41 24.69 19.57
C ALA A 27 -7.89 24.88 18.13
N GLU A 28 -8.75 25.87 17.85
CA GLU A 28 -9.23 26.16 16.50
C GLU A 28 -8.10 26.64 15.58
N LYS A 29 -7.20 27.48 16.10
CA LYS A 29 -6.01 27.94 15.38
C LYS A 29 -5.11 26.77 14.99
N ARG A 30 -4.81 25.87 15.94
CA ARG A 30 -4.02 24.66 15.68
C ARG A 30 -4.70 23.72 14.70
N LEU A 31 -6.03 23.59 14.76
CA LEU A 31 -6.77 22.78 13.80
C LEU A 31 -6.64 23.33 12.37
N LYS A 32 -6.60 24.65 12.19
CA LYS A 32 -6.38 25.29 10.88
C LYS A 32 -4.94 25.13 10.38
N GLU A 33 -3.96 25.12 11.28
CA GLU A 33 -2.54 24.98 10.95
C GLU A 33 -2.13 23.53 10.66
N TYR A 34 -2.52 22.60 11.52
CA TYR A 34 -2.10 21.19 11.44
C TYR A 34 -3.10 20.29 10.72
N GLY A 35 -4.35 20.75 10.58
CA GLY A 35 -5.44 19.93 10.06
C GLY A 35 -6.00 18.96 11.10
N LEU A 36 -6.98 18.16 10.67
CA LEU A 36 -7.54 17.09 11.48
C LEU A 36 -6.47 16.03 11.75
N ASN A 37 -6.46 15.51 12.98
CA ASN A 37 -5.63 14.36 13.35
C ASN A 37 -6.28 13.06 12.82
N GLU A 38 -6.35 12.96 11.50
CA GLU A 38 -6.88 11.81 10.78
C GLU A 38 -5.82 11.29 9.81
N ILE A 39 -5.69 9.95 9.75
CA ILE A 39 -4.87 9.31 8.72
C ILE A 39 -5.67 9.42 7.43
N LYS A 40 -5.15 10.16 6.46
CA LYS A 40 -5.76 10.22 5.13
C LYS A 40 -5.63 8.84 4.50
N GLU A 41 -6.76 8.17 4.28
CA GLU A 41 -6.79 6.97 3.45
C GLU A 41 -6.35 7.33 2.04
N GLU A 42 -5.26 6.74 1.56
CA GLU A 42 -4.98 6.77 0.13
C GLU A 42 -6.11 6.04 -0.59
N LYS A 43 -6.60 6.62 -1.69
CA LYS A 43 -7.66 6.03 -2.50
C LYS A 43 -7.28 4.58 -2.82
N GLY A 44 -8.20 3.66 -2.54
CA GLY A 44 -8.00 2.24 -2.83
C GLY A 44 -7.46 2.02 -4.25
N ILE A 45 -6.45 1.16 -4.36
CA ILE A 45 -5.84 0.69 -5.58
C ILE A 45 -6.94 0.01 -6.40
N SER A 46 -7.20 0.57 -7.59
CA SER A 46 -8.16 -0.02 -8.52
C SER A 46 -7.74 -1.46 -8.91
N PRO A 47 -8.68 -2.42 -9.00
CA PRO A 47 -8.39 -3.79 -9.46
C PRO A 47 -7.62 -3.86 -10.79
N LEU A 48 -7.88 -2.90 -11.70
CA LEU A 48 -7.15 -2.76 -12.96
C LEU A 48 -5.67 -2.42 -12.75
N LYS A 49 -5.36 -1.60 -11.73
CA LYS A 49 -3.99 -1.21 -11.40
C LYS A 49 -3.20 -2.38 -10.81
N ILE A 50 -3.87 -3.27 -10.05
CA ILE A 50 -3.29 -4.53 -9.57
C ILE A 50 -3.03 -5.49 -10.74
N LEU A 51 -3.94 -5.57 -11.72
CA LEU A 51 -3.71 -6.39 -12.90
C LEU A 51 -2.53 -5.88 -13.74
N VAL A 52 -2.45 -4.56 -13.95
CA VAL A 52 -1.33 -3.94 -14.70
C VAL A 52 0.00 -4.09 -13.95
N SER A 53 0.01 -4.11 -12.62
CA SER A 53 1.25 -4.30 -11.85
C SER A 53 1.88 -5.68 -12.07
N GLN A 54 1.09 -6.72 -12.39
CA GLN A 54 1.62 -8.05 -12.73
C GLN A 54 2.54 -8.01 -13.96
N PHE A 55 2.30 -7.11 -14.93
CA PHE A 55 3.16 -6.93 -16.10
C PHE A 55 4.49 -6.22 -15.79
N LYS A 56 4.69 -5.68 -14.57
CA LYS A 56 6.00 -5.18 -14.14
C LYS A 56 6.90 -6.31 -13.60
N ASN A 57 6.33 -7.49 -13.35
CA ASN A 57 7.07 -8.62 -12.82
C ASN A 57 7.86 -9.31 -13.93
N VAL A 58 9.19 -9.34 -13.79
CA VAL A 58 10.10 -10.00 -14.74
C VAL A 58 9.76 -11.48 -14.93
N VAL A 59 9.29 -12.16 -13.88
CA VAL A 59 8.88 -13.57 -13.96
C VAL A 59 7.71 -13.77 -14.91
N VAL A 60 6.74 -12.85 -14.91
CA VAL A 60 5.58 -12.90 -15.84
C VAL A 60 6.07 -12.80 -17.28
N TRP A 61 7.03 -11.91 -17.57
CA TRP A 61 7.63 -11.81 -18.90
C TRP A 61 8.36 -13.07 -19.33
N ILE A 62 9.11 -13.70 -18.42
CA ILE A 62 9.80 -14.98 -18.69
C ILE A 62 8.78 -16.05 -19.09
N LEU A 63 7.67 -16.16 -18.36
CA LEU A 63 6.64 -17.17 -18.63
C LEU A 63 5.86 -16.90 -19.92
N ILE A 64 5.59 -15.63 -20.24
CA ILE A 64 4.98 -15.25 -21.52
C ILE A 64 5.90 -15.67 -22.69
N ILE A 65 7.19 -15.36 -22.60
CA ILE A 65 8.16 -15.74 -23.63
C ILE A 65 8.27 -17.27 -23.75
N ALA A 66 8.34 -17.99 -22.62
CA ALA A 66 8.37 -19.45 -22.61
C ALA A 66 7.12 -20.06 -23.27
N THR A 67 5.93 -19.51 -22.98
CA THR A 67 4.66 -19.94 -23.61
C THR A 67 4.70 -19.76 -25.13
N ILE A 68 5.21 -18.61 -25.61
CA ILE A 68 5.34 -18.31 -27.05
C ILE A 68 6.31 -19.30 -27.70
N ILE A 69 7.46 -19.57 -27.07
CA ILE A 69 8.46 -20.52 -27.57
C ILE A 69 7.88 -21.93 -27.65
N SER A 70 7.27 -22.45 -26.58
CA SER A 70 6.66 -23.80 -26.57
C SER A 70 5.54 -23.92 -27.61
N ALA A 71 4.71 -22.88 -27.78
CA ALA A 71 3.69 -22.87 -28.82
C ALA A 71 4.29 -22.92 -30.24
N PHE A 72 5.40 -22.21 -30.47
CA PHE A 72 6.13 -22.24 -31.74
C PHE A 72 6.76 -23.61 -32.03
N LEU A 73 7.23 -24.30 -30.99
CA LEU A 73 7.74 -25.67 -31.07
C LEU A 73 6.62 -26.73 -31.23
N LYS A 74 5.35 -26.32 -31.26
CA LYS A 74 4.15 -27.19 -31.28
C LYS A 74 4.04 -28.11 -30.06
N GLU A 75 4.70 -27.74 -28.96
CA GLU A 75 4.60 -28.39 -27.66
C GLU A 75 3.38 -27.83 -26.91
N TYR A 76 2.19 -28.15 -27.42
CA TYR A 76 0.94 -27.57 -26.90
C TYR A 76 0.68 -27.95 -25.44
N VAL A 77 1.10 -29.15 -25.00
CA VAL A 77 0.96 -29.59 -23.61
C VAL A 77 1.76 -28.66 -22.69
N ASP A 78 3.01 -28.40 -23.02
CA ASP A 78 3.88 -27.55 -22.20
C ASP A 78 3.42 -26.09 -22.20
N ALA A 79 3.00 -25.57 -23.37
CA ALA A 79 2.41 -24.24 -23.46
C ALA A 79 1.16 -24.09 -22.58
N ILE A 80 0.28 -25.09 -22.54
CA ILE A 80 -0.92 -25.09 -21.69
C ILE A 80 -0.53 -25.14 -20.21
N VAL A 81 0.44 -25.97 -19.82
CA VAL A 81 0.91 -26.06 -18.43
C VAL A 81 1.47 -24.72 -17.96
N ILE A 82 2.31 -24.07 -18.76
CA ILE A 82 2.87 -22.75 -18.44
C ILE A 82 1.75 -21.72 -18.32
N LEU A 83 0.78 -21.71 -19.24
CA LEU A 83 -0.34 -20.78 -19.19
C LEU A 83 -1.18 -20.94 -17.90
N VAL A 84 -1.44 -22.17 -17.47
CA VAL A 84 -2.15 -22.45 -16.21
C VAL A 84 -1.37 -21.90 -15.01
N ILE A 85 -0.04 -22.10 -14.98
CA ILE A 85 0.82 -21.56 -13.92
C ILE A 85 0.75 -20.03 -13.87
N VAL A 86 0.83 -19.36 -15.03
CA VAL A 86 0.71 -17.90 -15.12
C VAL A 86 -0.62 -17.41 -14.55
N VAL A 87 -1.73 -18.06 -14.92
CA VAL A 87 -3.07 -17.72 -14.41
C VAL A 87 -3.15 -17.91 -12.90
N LEU A 88 -2.62 -19.01 -12.36
CA LEU A 88 -2.60 -19.24 -10.92
C LEU A 88 -1.79 -18.18 -10.16
N ILE A 89 -0.60 -17.84 -10.65
CA ILE A 89 0.24 -16.79 -10.06
C ILE A 89 -0.47 -15.44 -10.10
N ALA A 90 -1.12 -15.09 -11.21
CA ALA A 90 -1.86 -13.84 -11.35
C ALA A 90 -3.03 -13.76 -10.36
N ILE A 91 -3.80 -14.84 -10.18
CA ILE A 91 -4.91 -14.90 -9.21
C ILE A 91 -4.40 -14.80 -7.77
N LEU A 92 -3.36 -15.55 -7.43
CA LEU A 92 -2.77 -15.53 -6.09
C LEU A 92 -2.17 -14.16 -5.77
N GLY A 93 -1.41 -13.58 -6.70
CA GLY A 93 -0.83 -12.24 -6.56
C GLY A 93 -1.91 -11.18 -6.42
N PHE A 94 -2.95 -11.21 -7.27
CA PHE A 94 -4.09 -10.31 -7.15
C PHE A 94 -4.78 -10.42 -5.79
N THR A 95 -5.04 -11.64 -5.31
CA THR A 95 -5.72 -11.86 -4.03
C THR A 95 -4.87 -11.43 -2.84
N GLN A 96 -3.55 -11.64 -2.89
CA GLN A 96 -2.62 -11.19 -1.86
C GLN A 96 -2.57 -9.67 -1.78
N GLU A 97 -2.39 -9.00 -2.92
CA GLU A 97 -2.34 -7.54 -3.00
C GLU A 97 -3.67 -6.92 -2.54
N TYR A 98 -4.79 -7.43 -3.05
CA TYR A 98 -6.12 -6.97 -2.69
C TYR A 98 -6.43 -7.16 -1.20
N ARG A 99 -5.92 -8.24 -0.57
CA ARG A 99 -6.10 -8.46 0.87
C ARG A 99 -5.19 -7.55 1.70
N ALA A 100 -3.95 -7.33 1.27
CA ALA A 100 -3.00 -6.45 1.94
C ALA A 100 -3.48 -4.99 1.96
N GLU A 101 -4.16 -4.56 0.89
CA GLU A 101 -4.73 -3.22 0.80
C GLU A 101 -5.97 -3.02 1.69
N ARG A 102 -6.69 -4.11 2.00
CA ARG A 102 -7.88 -4.08 2.87
C ARG A 102 -7.57 -4.30 4.34
N ALA A 103 -6.32 -4.58 4.70
CA ALA A 103 -5.85 -4.83 6.06
C ALA A 103 -5.21 -3.57 6.66
#